data_AF-A0A5J4YF53-F1
#
_entry.id   AF-A0A5J4YF53-F1
#
_cell.length_a   1.000
_cell.length_b   1.000
_cell.length_c   1.000
_cell.angle_alpha   90.00
_cell.angle_beta   90.00
_cell.angle_gamma   90.00
#
_symmetry.space_group_name_H-M   'P 1'
#
loop_
_entity.id
_entity.type
_entity.pdbx_description
1 polymer ?
#
loop_
_entity_poly.entity_id
_entity_poly.type
_entity_poly.pdbx_seq_one_letter_code
_entity_poly.pdbx_strand_id
1 'polypeptide(L)'
;MQAHVFAAVIDNEQVNSSSPTGQQLRDVLAVALTSAVWQASDGKSASVVCCKQVSTSGLSYDQLCQSAAQLPCKSRAKVEAAFHSQLGQFQEPYGYGLLLLLFSLLLTHGIRQTKADMDEPDTCLIAAHGYCSQDLVNLVLTGHAVTNCFNGKRDVAGKMCQGVQQRSRLGFLSLFEWFGYTQVGSHLKDPALPIWVVCSESHFTILYRLLSHDRHASGTASSGSDLTLMYYDGLANQEQPIKLTVSKALQPDGTAIHYQTGVVQHKGNADNGLVPPLEHVLHTKWPEATVHWSGCEPIL
;
A
#
# COMPACT_ATOMS: atom_id res chain seq x y z
N MET A 1 -5.41 -0.02 -4.73
CA MET A 1 -6.50 -0.47 -3.82
C MET A 1 -6.42 -1.95 -3.44
N GLN A 2 -5.45 -2.73 -3.91
CA GLN A 2 -5.39 -4.15 -3.56
C GLN A 2 -4.99 -4.43 -2.10
N ALA A 3 -4.07 -3.65 -1.50
CA ALA A 3 -3.67 -3.83 -0.10
C ALA A 3 -4.83 -3.66 0.91
N HIS A 4 -5.68 -2.64 0.72
CA HIS A 4 -6.88 -2.44 1.54
C HIS A 4 -7.90 -3.58 1.35
N VAL A 5 -7.98 -4.16 0.15
CA VAL A 5 -8.80 -5.35 -0.13
C VAL A 5 -8.26 -6.56 0.63
N PHE A 6 -6.97 -6.87 0.52
CA PHE A 6 -6.34 -7.95 1.29
C PHE A 6 -6.51 -7.75 2.79
N ALA A 7 -6.36 -6.53 3.30
CA ALA A 7 -6.59 -6.24 4.71
C ALA A 7 -8.04 -6.51 5.14
N ALA A 8 -9.01 -6.15 4.30
CA ALA A 8 -10.41 -6.47 4.56
C ALA A 8 -10.68 -7.98 4.50
N VAL A 9 -9.98 -8.76 3.66
CA VAL A 9 -10.07 -10.22 3.66
C VAL A 9 -9.53 -10.80 4.97
N ILE A 10 -8.35 -10.37 5.41
CA ILE A 10 -7.70 -10.85 6.63
C ILE A 10 -8.55 -10.55 7.87
N ASP A 11 -9.09 -9.33 7.97
CA ASP A 11 -9.93 -8.92 9.11
C ASP A 11 -11.25 -9.71 9.20
N ASN A 12 -11.81 -10.13 8.06
CA ASN A 12 -13.08 -10.87 8.03
C ASN A 12 -12.93 -12.38 8.26
N GLU A 13 -11.71 -12.89 8.52
CA GLU A 13 -11.38 -14.31 8.69
C GLU A 13 -11.92 -15.24 7.56
N GLN A 14 -12.32 -14.68 6.40
CA GLN A 14 -12.87 -15.43 5.25
C GLN A 14 -11.78 -16.09 4.38
N VAL A 15 -10.63 -16.42 4.96
CA VAL A 15 -9.58 -17.19 4.28
C VAL A 15 -9.90 -18.68 4.38
N ASN A 16 -11.09 -19.09 3.96
CA ASN A 16 -11.41 -20.50 3.76
C ASN A 16 -11.15 -20.85 2.28
N SER A 17 -10.57 -22.03 2.08
CA SER A 17 -9.87 -22.57 0.90
C SER A 17 -10.69 -22.75 -0.40
N SER A 18 -11.68 -21.90 -0.67
CA SER A 18 -12.46 -21.86 -1.91
C SER A 18 -12.34 -20.49 -2.55
N SER A 19 -12.24 -20.43 -3.88
CA SER A 19 -12.22 -19.15 -4.62
C SER A 19 -13.40 -18.27 -4.22
N PRO A 20 -13.18 -17.02 -3.79
CA PRO A 20 -14.25 -16.14 -3.33
C PRO A 20 -15.26 -15.87 -4.44
N THR A 21 -16.55 -15.89 -4.11
CA THR A 21 -17.62 -15.54 -5.05
C THR A 21 -17.52 -14.06 -5.45
N GLY A 22 -18.12 -13.70 -6.60
CA GLY A 22 -18.18 -12.32 -7.04
C GLY A 22 -18.84 -11.38 -6.02
N GLN A 23 -19.84 -11.87 -5.28
CA GLN A 23 -20.48 -11.10 -4.21
C GLN A 23 -19.55 -10.89 -3.01
N GLN A 24 -18.82 -11.93 -2.57
CA GLN A 24 -17.82 -11.78 -1.51
C GLN A 24 -16.72 -10.77 -1.89
N LEU A 25 -16.24 -10.79 -3.13
CA LEU A 25 -15.26 -9.82 -3.61
C LEU A 25 -15.80 -8.39 -3.58
N ARG A 26 -17.08 -8.20 -3.95
CA ARG A 26 -17.76 -6.91 -3.85
C ARG A 26 -17.87 -6.43 -2.41
N ASP A 27 -18.24 -7.32 -1.49
CA ASP A 27 -18.40 -6.97 -0.08
C ASP A 27 -17.06 -6.59 0.56
N VAL A 28 -16.02 -7.39 0.32
CA VAL A 28 -14.65 -7.09 0.76
C VAL A 28 -14.15 -5.76 0.19
N LEU A 29 -14.44 -5.47 -1.08
CA LEU A 29 -14.07 -4.20 -1.69
C LEU A 29 -14.76 -3.01 -1.01
N ALA A 30 -16.06 -3.13 -0.69
CA ALA A 30 -16.78 -2.08 0.04
C ALA A 30 -16.18 -1.86 1.45
N VAL A 31 -15.81 -2.93 2.15
CA VAL A 31 -15.13 -2.85 3.46
C VAL A 31 -13.74 -2.21 3.35
N ALA A 32 -12.99 -2.53 2.28
CA ALA A 32 -11.69 -1.96 1.99
C ALA A 32 -11.77 -0.44 1.74
N LEU A 33 -12.68 -0.03 0.86
CA LEU A 33 -12.99 1.38 0.58
C LEU A 33 -13.41 2.13 1.84
N THR A 34 -14.27 1.50 2.65
CA THR A 34 -14.71 2.04 3.94
C THR A 34 -13.54 2.22 4.90
N SER A 35 -12.59 1.29 4.94
CA SER A 35 -11.38 1.40 5.76
C SER A 35 -10.54 2.60 5.34
N ALA A 36 -10.24 2.72 4.05
CA ALA A 36 -9.42 3.81 3.51
C ALA A 36 -10.06 5.19 3.73
N VAL A 37 -11.37 5.33 3.56
CA VAL A 37 -12.05 6.62 3.76
C VAL A 37 -12.27 6.91 5.24
N TRP A 38 -12.66 5.93 6.07
CA TRP A 38 -12.90 6.17 7.49
C TRP A 38 -11.64 6.61 8.24
N GLN A 39 -10.49 6.02 7.91
CA GLN A 39 -9.20 6.40 8.51
C GLN A 39 -8.80 7.84 8.19
N ALA A 40 -9.23 8.39 7.05
CA ALA A 40 -8.89 9.75 6.63
C ALA A 40 -9.48 10.84 7.54
N SER A 41 -10.34 10.47 8.49
CA SER A 41 -10.93 11.38 9.49
C SER A 41 -10.60 11.00 10.95
N ASP A 42 -9.62 10.12 11.14
CA ASP A 42 -9.34 9.49 12.45
C ASP A 42 -10.57 8.81 13.06
N GLY A 43 -11.43 8.25 12.22
CA GLY A 43 -12.62 7.53 12.64
C GLY A 43 -13.73 8.40 13.25
N LYS A 44 -13.81 9.68 12.88
CA LYS A 44 -14.84 10.61 13.37
C LYS A 44 -16.06 10.67 12.44
N SER A 45 -15.83 10.99 11.17
CA SER A 45 -16.90 11.18 10.17
C SER A 45 -16.30 11.20 8.78
N ALA A 46 -17.04 10.72 7.79
CA ALA A 46 -16.56 10.62 6.42
C ALA A 46 -17.55 11.17 5.40
N SER A 47 -17.06 11.39 4.19
CA SER A 47 -17.81 11.82 3.03
C SER A 47 -17.55 10.87 1.88
N VAL A 48 -18.54 10.06 1.51
CA VAL A 48 -18.46 9.25 0.30
C VAL A 48 -18.94 10.08 -0.88
N VAL A 49 -18.15 10.16 -1.94
CA VAL A 49 -18.50 10.88 -3.17
C VAL A 49 -18.94 9.88 -4.22
N CYS A 50 -20.11 10.09 -4.79
CA CYS A 50 -20.65 9.32 -5.91
C CYS A 50 -21.07 10.25 -7.05
N CYS A 51 -21.44 9.67 -8.19
CA CYS A 51 -22.09 10.37 -9.29
C CYS A 51 -23.61 10.23 -9.18
N LYS A 52 -24.34 11.32 -9.45
CA LYS A 52 -25.81 11.32 -9.58
C LYS A 52 -26.29 10.58 -10.83
N GLN A 53 -25.42 10.44 -11.83
CA GLN A 53 -25.71 9.66 -13.03
C GLN A 53 -25.50 8.17 -12.75
N VAL A 54 -26.21 7.33 -13.49
CA VAL A 54 -26.12 5.86 -13.36
C VAL A 54 -24.74 5.35 -13.75
N SER A 55 -24.13 5.97 -14.75
CA SER A 55 -22.82 5.63 -15.30
C SER A 55 -21.92 6.85 -15.30
N THR A 56 -20.64 6.60 -15.03
CA THR A 56 -19.56 7.58 -15.12
C THR A 56 -18.71 7.39 -16.39
N SER A 57 -18.83 6.25 -17.04
CA SER A 57 -18.17 5.96 -18.31
C SER A 57 -18.59 6.97 -19.39
N GLY A 58 -17.62 7.51 -20.11
CA GLY A 58 -17.83 8.48 -21.19
C GLY A 58 -18.12 9.92 -20.75
N LEU A 59 -18.17 10.21 -19.44
CA LEU A 59 -18.27 11.59 -18.97
C LEU A 59 -16.96 12.37 -19.21
N SER A 60 -17.08 13.67 -19.50
CA SER A 60 -15.95 14.59 -19.34
C SER A 60 -15.67 14.85 -17.86
N TYR A 61 -14.48 15.37 -17.55
CA TYR A 61 -14.15 15.78 -16.19
C TYR A 61 -15.13 16.84 -15.64
N ASP A 62 -15.53 17.80 -16.45
CA ASP A 62 -16.51 18.83 -16.05
C ASP A 62 -17.89 18.23 -15.75
N GLN A 63 -18.33 17.27 -16.59
CA GLN A 63 -19.59 16.56 -16.37
C GLN A 63 -19.54 15.72 -15.09
N LEU A 64 -18.41 15.06 -14.81
CA LEU A 64 -18.20 14.36 -13.54
C LEU A 64 -18.31 15.33 -12.36
N CYS A 65 -17.61 16.47 -12.39
CA CYS A 65 -17.63 17.45 -11.32
C CYS A 65 -19.04 18.03 -11.07
N GLN A 66 -19.81 18.30 -12.13
CA GLN A 66 -21.19 18.79 -12.02
C GLN A 66 -22.16 17.73 -11.48
N SER A 67 -21.90 16.46 -11.77
CA SER A 67 -22.76 15.34 -11.35
C SER A 67 -22.31 14.66 -10.06
N ALA A 68 -21.14 14.99 -9.52
CA ALA A 68 -20.67 14.50 -8.25
C ALA A 68 -21.60 14.93 -7.09
N ALA A 69 -21.83 14.02 -6.16
CA ALA A 69 -22.62 14.21 -4.95
C ALA A 69 -21.86 13.68 -3.75
N GLN A 70 -21.84 14.49 -2.68
CA GLN A 70 -21.29 14.11 -1.40
C GLN A 70 -22.36 13.46 -0.53
N LEU A 71 -22.04 12.31 0.06
CA LEU A 71 -22.84 11.58 1.02
C LEU A 71 -22.16 11.67 2.40
N PRO A 72 -22.62 12.55 3.30
CA PRO A 72 -22.05 12.67 4.64
C PRO A 72 -22.40 11.45 5.52
N CYS A 73 -21.39 10.85 6.14
CA CYS A 73 -21.50 9.65 6.96
C CYS A 73 -20.94 9.92 8.37
N LYS A 74 -21.81 9.85 9.39
CA LYS A 74 -21.45 10.08 10.81
C LYS A 74 -20.93 8.83 11.53
N SER A 75 -20.80 7.71 10.83
CA SER A 75 -20.41 6.42 11.43
C SER A 75 -19.85 5.51 10.36
N ARG A 76 -18.91 4.63 10.74
CA ARG A 76 -18.31 3.63 9.85
C ARG A 76 -19.34 2.80 9.09
N ALA A 77 -20.37 2.30 9.79
CA ALA A 77 -21.44 1.50 9.18
C ALA A 77 -22.20 2.25 8.07
N LYS A 78 -22.31 3.59 8.16
CA LYS A 78 -22.93 4.41 7.11
C LYS A 78 -22.03 4.59 5.89
N VAL A 79 -20.72 4.66 6.10
CA VAL A 79 -19.73 4.66 5.00
C VAL A 79 -19.80 3.34 4.24
N GLU A 80 -19.85 2.23 4.97
CA GLU A 80 -19.98 0.90 4.40
C GLU A 80 -21.25 0.75 3.60
N ALA A 81 -22.41 1.10 4.17
CA ALA A 81 -23.68 1.09 3.46
C ALA A 81 -23.67 1.97 2.20
N ALA A 82 -23.01 3.14 2.25
CA ALA A 82 -22.86 4.03 1.09
C ALA A 82 -22.00 3.37 0.00
N PHE A 83 -20.87 2.76 0.35
CA PHE A 83 -20.05 2.05 -0.63
C PHE A 83 -20.77 0.83 -1.21
N HIS A 84 -21.45 0.01 -0.42
CA HIS A 84 -22.23 -1.10 -0.96
C HIS A 84 -23.30 -0.63 -1.95
N SER A 85 -24.02 0.46 -1.61
CA SER A 85 -25.06 1.02 -2.47
C SER A 85 -24.50 1.59 -3.78
N GLN A 86 -23.30 2.18 -3.75
CA GLN A 86 -22.71 2.89 -4.89
C GLN A 86 -21.60 2.09 -5.58
N LEU A 87 -21.30 0.86 -5.14
CA LEU A 87 -20.11 0.11 -5.53
C LEU A 87 -19.97 -0.08 -7.04
N GLY A 88 -21.09 -0.17 -7.75
CA GLY A 88 -21.12 -0.28 -9.21
C GLY A 88 -20.32 0.82 -9.90
N GLN A 89 -20.39 2.07 -9.41
CA GLN A 89 -19.66 3.20 -9.98
C GLN A 89 -18.14 3.12 -9.72
N PHE A 90 -17.74 2.49 -8.61
CA PHE A 90 -16.33 2.30 -8.25
C PHE A 90 -15.68 1.15 -9.01
N GLN A 91 -16.48 0.22 -9.53
CA GLN A 91 -16.04 -0.95 -10.30
C GLN A 91 -16.28 -0.81 -11.80
N GLU A 92 -16.91 0.29 -12.24
CA GLU A 92 -17.31 0.48 -13.63
C GLU A 92 -16.08 0.57 -14.55
N PRO A 93 -15.95 -0.33 -15.55
CA PRO A 93 -14.90 -0.23 -16.55
C PRO A 93 -14.98 1.10 -17.31
N TYR A 94 -13.84 1.77 -17.48
CA TYR A 94 -13.73 3.09 -18.12
C TYR A 94 -14.52 4.21 -17.40
N GLY A 95 -15.00 3.94 -16.17
CA GLY A 95 -15.63 4.93 -15.31
C GLY A 95 -14.64 5.72 -14.46
N TYR A 96 -15.18 6.57 -13.59
CA TYR A 96 -14.42 7.49 -12.73
C TYR A 96 -14.29 7.02 -11.28
N GLY A 97 -14.43 5.72 -11.00
CA GLY A 97 -14.38 5.16 -9.65
C GLY A 97 -13.16 5.59 -8.82
N LEU A 98 -11.98 5.68 -9.42
CA LEU A 98 -10.76 6.14 -8.75
C LEU A 98 -10.80 7.63 -8.39
N LEU A 99 -11.35 8.48 -9.26
CA LEU A 99 -11.53 9.90 -8.94
C LEU A 99 -12.59 10.11 -7.87
N LEU A 100 -13.69 9.35 -7.91
CA LEU A 100 -14.72 9.36 -6.86
C LEU A 100 -14.12 8.96 -5.49
N LEU A 101 -13.24 7.95 -5.46
CA LEU A 101 -12.50 7.61 -4.24
C LEU A 101 -11.61 8.76 -3.78
N LEU A 102 -10.85 9.37 -4.70
CA LEU A 102 -9.96 10.48 -4.36
C LEU A 102 -10.75 11.65 -3.76
N PHE A 103 -11.88 12.02 -4.36
CA PHE A 103 -12.78 13.03 -3.80
C PHE A 103 -13.32 12.62 -2.43
N SER A 104 -13.65 11.33 -2.23
CA SER A 104 -14.09 10.81 -0.94
C SER A 104 -13.01 10.98 0.14
N LEU A 105 -11.75 10.65 -0.17
CA LEU A 105 -10.62 10.83 0.74
C LEU A 105 -10.39 12.31 1.08
N LEU A 106 -10.33 13.16 0.06
CA LEU A 106 -10.05 14.59 0.21
C LEU A 106 -11.15 15.34 0.97
N LEU A 107 -12.41 15.05 0.70
CA LEU A 107 -13.53 15.67 1.42
C LEU A 107 -13.69 15.10 2.83
N THR A 108 -13.23 13.87 3.07
CA THR A 108 -13.24 13.27 4.41
C THR A 108 -12.14 13.85 5.30
N HIS A 109 -10.93 13.95 4.79
CA HIS A 109 -9.80 14.54 5.50
C HIS A 109 -9.91 16.07 5.60
N GLY A 110 -10.38 16.70 4.52
CA GLY A 110 -10.56 18.14 4.38
C GLY A 110 -9.42 18.76 3.58
N ILE A 111 -9.76 19.57 2.57
CA ILE A 111 -8.77 20.19 1.65
C ILE A 111 -7.73 21.03 2.40
N ARG A 112 -8.15 21.78 3.42
CA ARG A 112 -7.24 22.62 4.22
C ARG A 112 -6.28 21.78 5.06
N GLN A 113 -6.79 20.69 5.64
CA GLN A 113 -6.00 19.73 6.41
C GLN A 113 -5.01 19.00 5.50
N THR A 114 -5.44 18.56 4.32
CA THR A 114 -4.55 17.94 3.31
C THR A 114 -3.40 18.87 2.98
N LYS A 115 -3.67 20.16 2.71
CA LYS A 115 -2.61 21.14 2.48
C LYS A 115 -1.72 21.37 3.70
N ALA A 116 -2.27 21.30 4.91
CA ALA A 116 -1.50 21.48 6.15
C ALA A 116 -0.58 20.28 6.48
N ASP A 117 -0.93 19.09 6.01
CA ASP A 117 -0.09 17.89 6.13
C ASP A 117 1.14 17.94 5.22
N MET A 118 0.99 18.54 4.03
CA MET A 118 2.02 18.59 2.99
C MET A 118 3.14 19.58 3.34
N ASP A 119 4.38 19.20 3.04
CA ASP A 119 5.55 20.09 3.16
C ASP A 119 5.53 21.21 2.10
N GLU A 120 4.87 20.98 0.96
CA GLU A 120 4.71 21.93 -0.15
C GLU A 120 3.21 22.01 -0.59
N PRO A 121 2.39 22.86 0.06
CA PRO A 121 0.91 22.83 -0.02
C PRO A 121 0.30 23.21 -1.37
N ASP A 122 1.11 23.73 -2.29
CA ASP A 122 0.69 24.15 -3.63
C ASP A 122 1.10 23.18 -4.74
N THR A 123 1.69 22.04 -4.36
CA THR A 123 1.98 20.94 -5.29
C THR A 123 0.74 20.10 -5.59
N CYS A 124 0.70 19.50 -6.78
CA CYS A 124 -0.42 18.64 -7.19
C CYS A 124 -0.31 17.24 -6.60
N LEU A 125 -1.42 16.71 -6.07
CA LEU A 125 -1.50 15.34 -5.58
C LEU A 125 -1.30 14.29 -6.68
N ILE A 126 -1.74 14.62 -7.90
CA ILE A 126 -1.44 13.88 -9.13
C ILE A 126 -0.37 14.67 -9.88
N ALA A 127 0.82 14.11 -9.96
CA ALA A 127 1.96 14.69 -10.62
C ALA A 127 1.88 14.55 -12.15
N ALA A 128 2.92 15.00 -12.84
CA ALA A 128 3.04 14.84 -14.29
C ALA A 128 2.83 13.37 -14.71
N HIS A 129 2.27 13.18 -15.91
CA HIS A 129 1.97 11.85 -16.47
C HIS A 129 1.01 10.98 -15.66
N GLY A 130 0.29 11.55 -14.68
CA GLY A 130 -0.72 10.82 -13.90
C GLY A 130 -0.16 10.05 -12.69
N TYR A 131 1.12 10.24 -12.34
CA TYR A 131 1.71 9.60 -11.17
C TYR A 131 1.13 10.16 -9.86
N CYS A 132 1.02 9.30 -8.85
CA CYS A 132 0.67 9.76 -7.51
C CYS A 132 1.88 10.45 -6.88
N SER A 133 1.68 11.62 -6.30
CA SER A 133 2.63 12.20 -5.33
C SER A 133 2.75 11.29 -4.09
N GLN A 134 3.84 11.46 -3.33
CA GLN A 134 3.99 10.75 -2.06
C GLN A 134 2.91 11.17 -1.05
N ASP A 135 2.47 12.42 -1.09
CA ASP A 135 1.36 12.95 -0.28
C ASP A 135 0.06 12.18 -0.55
N LEU A 136 -0.25 11.92 -1.82
CA LEU A 136 -1.42 11.12 -2.21
C LEU A 136 -1.28 9.65 -1.78
N VAL A 137 -0.09 9.06 -1.95
CA VAL A 137 0.18 7.69 -1.50
C VAL A 137 -0.04 7.59 0.02
N ASN A 138 0.50 8.53 0.79
CA ASN A 138 0.35 8.55 2.24
C ASN A 138 -1.08 8.85 2.68
N LEU A 139 -1.84 9.68 1.96
CA LEU A 139 -3.26 9.90 2.23
C LEU A 139 -4.05 8.60 2.11
N VAL A 140 -3.82 7.82 1.05
CA VAL A 140 -4.49 6.53 0.83
C VAL A 140 -4.06 5.48 1.86
N LEU A 141 -2.78 5.45 2.24
CA LEU A 141 -2.25 4.46 3.18
C LEU A 141 -2.61 4.77 4.64
N THR A 142 -2.48 6.02 5.04
CA THR A 142 -2.48 6.45 6.46
C THR A 142 -3.63 7.37 6.83
N GLY A 143 -4.38 7.86 5.85
CA GLY A 143 -5.41 8.88 6.05
C GLY A 143 -4.90 10.32 6.16
N HIS A 144 -3.58 10.53 6.04
CA HIS A 144 -2.93 11.85 6.15
C HIS A 144 -1.99 12.09 4.96
N ALA A 145 -1.99 13.30 4.42
CA ALA A 145 -1.25 13.67 3.21
C ALA A 145 0.18 14.16 3.52
N VAL A 146 0.86 13.52 4.46
CA VAL A 146 2.24 13.86 4.83
C VAL A 146 3.21 13.52 3.70
N THR A 147 4.19 14.39 3.44
CA THR A 147 5.07 14.25 2.27
C THR A 147 6.09 13.11 2.41
N ASN A 148 6.51 12.76 3.62
CA ASN A 148 7.64 11.84 3.82
C ASN A 148 7.24 10.48 4.43
N CYS A 149 8.04 9.46 4.13
CA CYS A 149 7.84 8.09 4.61
C CYS A 149 8.53 7.78 5.96
N PHE A 150 9.33 8.71 6.49
CA PHE A 150 9.98 8.53 7.78
C PHE A 150 9.02 8.75 8.96
N ASN A 151 9.43 8.37 10.17
CA ASN A 151 8.60 8.55 11.36
C ASN A 151 8.62 10.00 11.86
N GLY A 152 7.45 10.50 12.25
CA GLY A 152 7.29 11.77 12.98
C GLY A 152 7.73 12.98 12.15
N LYS A 153 8.33 13.97 12.80
CA LYS A 153 8.90 15.15 12.14
C LYS A 153 10.42 15.07 12.14
N ARG A 154 11.05 15.58 11.09
CA ARG A 154 12.52 15.64 11.02
C ARG A 154 12.98 16.94 10.40
N ASP A 155 14.10 17.45 10.89
CA ASP A 155 14.83 18.53 10.23
C ASP A 155 15.59 17.95 9.03
N VAL A 156 15.24 18.41 7.83
CA VAL A 156 15.91 18.10 6.58
C VAL A 156 16.47 19.40 6.03
N ALA A 157 17.78 19.59 6.16
CA ALA A 157 18.51 20.76 5.67
C ALA A 157 17.93 22.11 6.15
N GLY A 158 17.49 22.19 7.41
CA GLY A 158 16.94 23.41 8.01
C GLY A 158 15.44 23.60 7.81
N LYS A 159 14.74 22.66 7.15
CA LYS A 159 13.29 22.62 7.03
C LYS A 159 12.72 21.48 7.88
N MET A 160 11.75 21.79 8.73
CA MET A 160 11.03 20.77 9.51
C MET A 160 9.99 20.08 8.63
N CYS A 161 10.31 18.87 8.17
CA CYS A 161 9.50 18.06 7.27
C CYS A 161 8.57 17.10 8.04
N GLN A 162 7.35 16.92 7.53
CA GLN A 162 6.35 16.00 8.07
C GLN A 162 6.52 14.59 7.51
N GLY A 163 6.60 13.60 8.40
CA GLY A 163 6.53 12.18 8.08
C GLY A 163 5.31 11.52 8.69
N VAL A 164 5.28 10.19 8.67
CA VAL A 164 4.17 9.39 9.18
C VAL A 164 4.17 9.41 10.71
N GLN A 165 3.06 9.88 11.30
CA GLN A 165 2.98 10.18 12.73
C GLN A 165 2.81 8.95 13.63
N GLN A 166 2.19 7.89 13.12
CA GLN A 166 1.90 6.69 13.90
C GLN A 166 2.03 5.42 13.05
N ARG A 167 2.15 4.27 13.71
CA ARG A 167 2.18 2.96 13.05
C ARG A 167 0.95 2.79 12.16
N SER A 168 1.19 2.61 10.86
CA SER A 168 0.15 2.42 9.86
C SER A 168 -0.43 1.01 9.92
N ARG A 169 -1.68 0.87 9.49
CA ARG A 169 -2.33 -0.44 9.36
C ARG A 169 -1.77 -1.23 8.18
N LEU A 170 -1.47 -0.54 7.09
CA LEU A 170 -0.79 -1.07 5.90
C LEU A 170 0.63 -0.53 5.80
N GLY A 171 1.55 -1.36 5.33
CA GLY A 171 2.93 -0.97 5.17
C GLY A 171 3.23 -0.34 3.82
N PHE A 172 4.40 0.26 3.73
CA PHE A 172 4.98 0.77 2.50
C PHE A 172 6.44 0.37 2.45
N LEU A 173 6.92 -0.04 1.28
CA LEU A 173 8.33 -0.24 0.99
C LEU A 173 8.64 0.41 -0.35
N SER A 174 9.85 0.94 -0.52
CA SER A 174 10.20 1.69 -1.73
C SER A 174 11.59 1.35 -2.21
N LEU A 175 11.74 1.17 -3.53
CA LEU A 175 13.03 1.03 -4.18
C LEU A 175 13.86 2.32 -4.07
N PHE A 176 13.19 3.47 -3.97
CA PHE A 176 13.87 4.75 -3.77
C PHE A 176 14.57 4.84 -2.41
N GLU A 177 14.18 4.02 -1.43
CA GLU A 177 14.93 3.89 -0.19
C GLU A 177 16.26 3.15 -0.37
N TRP A 178 16.27 2.10 -1.20
CA TRP A 178 17.50 1.39 -1.53
C TRP A 178 18.53 2.31 -2.19
N PHE A 179 18.07 3.18 -3.09
CA PHE A 179 18.90 4.20 -3.73
C PHE A 179 19.26 5.39 -2.82
N GLY A 180 18.70 5.47 -1.61
CA GLY A 180 18.97 6.56 -0.67
C GLY A 180 18.26 7.88 -0.98
N TYR A 181 17.26 7.88 -1.86
CA TYR A 181 16.46 9.09 -2.17
C TYR A 181 15.39 9.39 -1.12
N THR A 182 14.95 8.37 -0.38
CA THR A 182 13.98 8.51 0.70
C THR A 182 14.34 7.56 1.85
N GLN A 183 13.77 7.80 3.03
CA GLN A 183 13.86 6.87 4.14
C GLN A 183 12.46 6.44 4.56
N VAL A 184 12.22 5.13 4.59
CA VAL A 184 10.96 4.57 5.06
C VAL A 184 11.12 4.21 6.54
N GLY A 185 10.30 4.82 7.38
CA GLY A 185 10.32 4.63 8.83
C GLY A 185 9.60 3.35 9.28
N SER A 186 9.81 2.96 10.54
CA SER A 186 9.16 1.77 11.13
C SER A 186 7.63 1.87 11.17
N HIS A 187 7.06 3.08 11.15
CA HIS A 187 5.61 3.26 11.05
C HIS A 187 5.00 2.68 9.76
N LEU A 188 5.81 2.56 8.70
CA LEU A 188 5.43 1.96 7.42
C LEU A 188 6.13 0.62 7.17
N LYS A 189 7.36 0.42 7.67
CA LYS A 189 8.05 -0.87 7.54
C LYS A 189 7.43 -1.96 8.41
N ASP A 190 6.90 -1.62 9.58
CA ASP A 190 6.34 -2.56 10.55
C ASP A 190 4.84 -2.31 10.75
N PRO A 191 3.99 -2.49 9.71
CA PRO A 191 2.56 -2.22 9.77
C PRO A 191 1.83 -3.16 10.73
N ALA A 192 0.59 -2.77 11.11
CA ALA A 192 -0.26 -3.60 11.96
C ALA A 192 -0.65 -4.93 11.29
N LEU A 193 -0.96 -4.89 10.00
CA LEU A 193 -1.18 -6.07 9.17
C LEU A 193 0.07 -6.35 8.35
N PRO A 194 0.46 -7.61 8.12
CA PRO A 194 1.66 -7.94 7.36
C PRO A 194 1.40 -7.84 5.86
N ILE A 195 0.95 -6.66 5.41
CA ILE A 195 0.67 -6.29 4.03
C ILE A 195 1.41 -4.98 3.76
N TRP A 196 2.16 -4.93 2.67
CA TRP A 196 2.91 -3.78 2.21
C TRP A 196 2.50 -3.44 0.78
N VAL A 197 2.32 -2.15 0.51
CA VAL A 197 2.42 -1.63 -0.84
C VAL A 197 3.89 -1.44 -1.15
N VAL A 198 4.34 -1.99 -2.26
CA VAL A 198 5.72 -1.86 -2.76
C VAL A 198 5.72 -0.86 -3.89
N CYS A 199 6.53 0.19 -3.77
CA CYS A 199 6.83 1.14 -4.84
C CYS A 199 8.17 0.76 -5.47
N SER A 200 8.11 0.17 -6.66
CA SER A 200 9.30 -0.18 -7.43
C SER A 200 9.23 0.57 -8.75
N GLU A 201 10.15 1.52 -8.93
CA GLU A 201 10.18 2.42 -10.08
C GLU A 201 8.87 3.20 -10.27
N SER A 202 8.14 2.95 -11.36
CA SER A 202 6.89 3.61 -11.72
C SER A 202 5.63 2.83 -11.31
N HIS A 203 5.79 1.64 -10.73
CA HIS A 203 4.69 0.72 -10.48
C HIS A 203 4.50 0.38 -9.00
N PHE A 204 3.24 0.18 -8.60
CA PHE A 204 2.88 -0.21 -7.25
C PHE A 204 2.35 -1.63 -7.22
N THR A 205 2.94 -2.45 -6.37
CA THR A 205 2.56 -3.86 -6.20
C THR A 205 2.30 -4.17 -4.73
N ILE A 206 1.78 -5.37 -4.45
CA ILE A 206 1.44 -5.81 -3.11
C ILE A 206 2.35 -6.93 -2.68
N LEU A 207 2.89 -6.82 -1.47
CA LEU A 207 3.63 -7.86 -0.80
C LEU A 207 2.92 -8.16 0.53
N TYR A 208 2.67 -9.42 0.86
CA TYR A 208 2.04 -9.77 2.13
C TYR A 208 2.55 -11.10 2.69
N ARG A 209 2.48 -11.24 4.01
CA ARG A 209 2.82 -12.49 4.70
C ARG A 209 1.54 -13.29 4.94
N LEU A 210 1.57 -14.58 4.64
CA LEU A 210 0.56 -15.51 5.14
C LEU A 210 0.81 -15.70 6.64
N LEU A 211 -0.17 -15.34 7.47
CA LEU A 211 -0.16 -15.71 8.88
C LEU A 211 -0.39 -17.22 8.95
N SER A 212 0.63 -17.99 9.32
CA SER A 212 0.45 -19.41 9.61
C SER A 212 -0.55 -19.56 10.76
N HIS A 213 -1.53 -20.46 10.61
CA HIS A 213 -2.60 -20.69 11.58
C HIS A 213 -2.14 -21.30 12.92
N ASP A 214 -0.83 -21.34 13.20
CA ASP A 214 -0.29 -21.79 14.48
C ASP A 214 -0.47 -20.71 15.57
N ARG A 215 -1.74 -20.43 15.90
CA ARG A 215 -2.13 -19.72 17.12
C ARG A 215 -1.88 -20.59 18.39
N HIS A 216 -1.26 -21.77 18.26
CA HIS A 216 -0.96 -22.72 19.34
C HIS A 216 0.52 -23.06 19.55
N ALA A 217 1.48 -22.35 18.93
CA ALA A 217 2.89 -22.49 19.31
C ALA A 217 3.17 -21.73 20.62
N SER A 218 2.70 -22.29 21.72
CA SER A 218 3.18 -22.02 23.07
C SER A 218 4.67 -22.34 23.15
N GLY A 219 5.50 -21.34 23.47
CA GLY A 219 6.84 -21.54 24.03
C GLY A 219 7.94 -21.84 23.01
N THR A 220 9.02 -21.06 23.07
CA THR A 220 10.25 -21.13 22.27
C THR A 220 10.09 -20.75 20.80
N ALA A 221 10.14 -19.45 20.52
CA ALA A 221 10.44 -18.95 19.19
C ALA A 221 11.79 -19.55 18.75
N SER A 222 11.75 -20.49 17.81
CA SER A 222 12.96 -20.94 17.12
C SER A 222 13.53 -19.75 16.35
N SER A 223 14.66 -19.26 16.81
CA SER A 223 15.54 -18.35 16.07
C SER A 223 15.96 -19.04 14.77
N GLY A 224 15.21 -18.85 13.68
CA GLY A 224 15.60 -19.36 12.35
C GLY A 224 14.48 -19.74 11.38
N SER A 225 13.20 -19.45 11.64
CA SER A 225 12.15 -19.78 10.68
C SER A 225 12.16 -18.85 9.46
N ASP A 226 12.26 -19.41 8.26
CA ASP A 226 12.09 -18.70 7.00
C ASP A 226 10.77 -17.92 6.94
N LEU A 227 10.82 -16.73 6.36
CA LEU A 227 9.66 -15.87 6.16
C LEU A 227 9.07 -16.12 4.77
N THR A 228 7.87 -16.68 4.70
CA THR A 228 7.12 -16.80 3.44
C THR A 228 6.34 -15.51 3.16
N LEU A 229 6.58 -14.92 1.99
CA LEU A 229 5.87 -13.75 1.46
C LEU A 229 5.18 -14.09 0.15
N MET A 230 4.07 -13.42 -0.12
CA MET A 230 3.31 -13.50 -1.35
C MET A 230 3.37 -12.14 -2.05
N TYR A 231 3.75 -12.14 -3.32
CA TYR A 231 3.89 -10.96 -4.17
C TYR A 231 2.81 -10.96 -5.26
N TYR A 232 2.08 -9.86 -5.36
CA TYR A 232 1.01 -9.69 -6.33
C TYR A 232 1.11 -8.33 -7.03
N ASP A 233 1.26 -8.37 -8.34
CA ASP A 233 1.43 -7.23 -9.23
C ASP A 233 0.11 -6.88 -9.95
N GLY A 234 -0.68 -7.89 -10.31
CA GLY A 234 -1.93 -7.72 -11.04
C GLY A 234 -1.75 -7.36 -12.53
N LEU A 235 -0.52 -7.09 -12.99
CA LEU A 235 -0.18 -7.02 -14.41
C LEU A 235 0.08 -8.41 -15.00
N ALA A 236 0.26 -8.44 -16.33
CA ALA A 236 0.60 -9.63 -17.12
C ALA A 236 -0.33 -10.84 -16.91
N ASN A 237 -1.60 -10.60 -16.53
CA ASN A 237 -2.58 -11.63 -16.17
C ASN A 237 -2.07 -12.57 -15.08
N GLN A 238 -1.36 -12.05 -14.07
CA GLN A 238 -0.94 -12.85 -12.92
C GLN A 238 -2.17 -13.46 -12.22
N GLU A 239 -2.42 -14.74 -12.45
CA GLU A 239 -3.57 -15.46 -11.86
C GLU A 239 -3.33 -15.78 -10.38
N GLN A 240 -2.09 -16.04 -9.99
CA GLN A 240 -1.71 -16.43 -8.64
C GLN A 240 -0.55 -15.58 -8.11
N PRO A 241 -0.57 -15.20 -6.81
CA PRO A 241 0.55 -14.50 -6.19
C PRO A 241 1.84 -15.33 -6.25
N ILE A 242 2.97 -14.67 -6.50
CA ILE A 242 4.30 -15.28 -6.50
C ILE A 242 4.74 -15.50 -5.05
N LYS A 243 5.20 -16.71 -4.74
CA LYS A 243 5.72 -17.04 -3.41
C LYS A 243 7.21 -16.74 -3.34
N LEU A 244 7.60 -15.94 -2.34
CA LEU A 244 8.98 -15.65 -1.99
C LEU A 244 9.30 -16.24 -0.62
N THR A 245 10.47 -16.84 -0.48
CA THR A 245 11.00 -17.27 0.81
C THR A 245 12.18 -16.38 1.18
N VAL A 246 12.07 -15.70 2.32
CA VAL A 246 13.07 -14.76 2.85
C VAL A 246 13.73 -15.43 4.05
N SER A 247 14.98 -15.84 3.87
CA SER A 247 15.77 -16.60 4.85
C SER A 247 16.88 -15.74 5.40
N LYS A 248 17.36 -15.99 6.63
CA LYS A 248 18.54 -15.29 7.15
C LYS A 248 19.78 -15.71 6.36
N ALA A 249 20.43 -14.76 5.70
CA ALA A 249 21.67 -14.98 4.97
C ALA A 249 22.83 -15.13 5.96
N LEU A 250 23.34 -16.34 6.11
CA LEU A 250 24.53 -16.63 6.91
C LEU A 250 25.72 -16.87 5.97
N GLN A 251 26.84 -16.21 6.26
CA GLN A 251 28.15 -16.54 5.73
C GLN A 251 28.56 -17.95 6.19
N PRO A 252 29.53 -18.61 5.52
CA PRO A 252 30.03 -19.93 5.92
C PRO A 252 30.55 -20.01 7.37
N ASP A 253 30.95 -18.88 7.95
CA ASP A 253 31.40 -18.76 9.35
C ASP A 253 30.26 -18.49 10.35
N GLY A 254 29.00 -18.46 9.88
CA GLY A 254 27.81 -18.20 10.69
C GLY A 254 27.50 -16.72 10.94
N THR A 255 28.27 -15.79 10.37
CA THR A 255 27.98 -14.34 10.47
C THR A 255 26.95 -13.89 9.42
N ALA A 256 26.22 -12.80 9.64
CA ALA A 256 25.21 -12.35 8.69
C ALA A 256 25.83 -11.70 7.44
N ILE A 257 25.21 -11.84 6.27
CA ILE A 257 25.59 -11.09 5.07
C ILE A 257 24.96 -9.70 5.15
N HIS A 258 25.75 -8.63 5.11
CA HIS A 258 25.23 -7.25 5.06
C HIS A 258 25.21 -6.73 3.62
N TYR A 259 24.02 -6.46 3.09
CA TYR A 259 23.86 -5.70 1.85
C TYR A 259 23.95 -4.20 2.17
N GLN A 260 24.99 -3.50 1.68
CA GLN A 260 25.13 -2.06 1.88
C GLN A 260 24.10 -1.29 1.04
N THR A 261 23.16 -0.62 1.70
CA THR A 261 22.25 0.35 1.10
C THR A 261 23.05 1.54 0.52
N GLY A 262 22.70 2.00 -0.69
CA GLY A 262 23.28 3.22 -1.28
C GLY A 262 24.62 3.06 -2.00
N VAL A 263 25.20 1.87 -2.08
CA VAL A 263 26.29 1.57 -3.03
C VAL A 263 25.72 0.62 -4.06
N VAL A 264 25.54 1.09 -5.31
CA VAL A 264 25.43 0.20 -6.47
C VAL A 264 26.72 -0.60 -6.49
N GLN A 265 26.73 -1.77 -5.85
CA GLN A 265 27.84 -2.68 -5.99
C GLN A 265 27.78 -3.20 -7.42
N HIS A 266 28.48 -2.51 -8.33
CA HIS A 266 29.22 -3.20 -9.38
C HIS A 266 30.27 -4.07 -8.70
N LYS A 267 29.85 -5.11 -7.97
CA LYS A 267 30.75 -6.16 -7.56
C LYS A 267 31.08 -6.89 -8.86
N GLY A 268 32.27 -6.62 -9.37
CA GLY A 268 32.95 -7.44 -10.36
C GLY A 268 33.24 -8.83 -9.80
N ASN A 269 32.18 -9.59 -9.52
CA ASN A 269 32.23 -11.03 -9.38
C ASN A 269 31.49 -11.60 -10.58
N ALA A 270 32.16 -12.52 -11.27
CA ALA A 270 31.82 -13.03 -12.58
C ALA A 270 30.59 -13.97 -12.57
N ASP A 271 29.43 -13.43 -12.20
CA ASP A 271 28.10 -13.95 -12.54
C ASP A 271 27.21 -12.76 -12.87
N ASN A 272 27.01 -12.51 -14.17
CA ASN A 272 26.31 -11.36 -14.77
C ASN A 272 24.79 -11.40 -14.55
N GLY A 273 24.31 -11.73 -13.35
CA GLY A 273 22.89 -11.69 -13.01
C GLY A 273 22.45 -10.27 -12.64
N LEU A 274 21.47 -9.72 -13.35
CA LEU A 274 20.73 -8.55 -12.88
C LEU A 274 19.99 -8.94 -11.58
N VAL A 275 20.20 -8.19 -10.50
CA VAL A 275 19.44 -8.39 -9.26
C VAL A 275 18.04 -7.82 -9.46
N PRO A 276 16.97 -8.59 -9.18
CA PRO A 276 15.60 -8.12 -9.27
C PRO A 276 15.36 -6.84 -8.43
N PRO A 277 14.70 -5.80 -8.97
CA PRO A 277 14.39 -4.59 -8.21
C PRO A 277 13.64 -4.87 -6.90
N LEU A 278 12.76 -5.88 -6.88
CA LEU A 278 12.05 -6.28 -5.67
C LEU A 278 12.99 -6.74 -4.55
N GLU A 279 14.09 -7.43 -4.86
CA GLU A 279 15.05 -7.87 -3.84
C GLU A 279 15.77 -6.68 -3.19
N HIS A 280 16.08 -5.64 -3.96
CA HIS A 280 16.59 -4.38 -3.43
C HIS A 280 15.62 -3.75 -2.43
N VAL A 281 14.31 -3.76 -2.73
CA VAL A 281 13.28 -3.29 -1.80
C VAL A 281 13.25 -4.16 -0.54
N LEU A 282 13.26 -5.49 -0.68
CA LEU A 282 13.22 -6.42 0.45
C LEU A 282 14.41 -6.21 1.38
N HIS A 283 15.60 -5.94 0.84
CA HIS A 283 16.80 -5.65 1.63
C HIS A 283 16.74 -4.34 2.41
N THR A 284 15.86 -3.39 2.09
CA THR A 284 15.67 -2.22 2.97
C THR A 284 14.95 -2.58 4.26
N LYS A 285 14.18 -3.67 4.27
CA LYS A 285 13.47 -4.19 5.46
C LYS A 285 14.18 -5.37 6.12
N TRP A 286 14.77 -6.24 5.32
CA TRP A 286 15.52 -7.42 5.75
C TRP A 286 16.94 -7.38 5.15
N PRO A 287 17.84 -6.54 5.68
CA PRO A 287 19.15 -6.25 5.07
C PRO A 287 20.14 -7.42 5.05
N GLU A 288 19.80 -8.49 5.78
CA GLU A 288 20.61 -9.70 5.92
C GLU A 288 19.85 -10.93 5.42
N ALA A 289 18.89 -10.76 4.51
CA ALA A 289 18.12 -11.87 4.00
C ALA A 289 18.63 -12.37 2.65
N THR A 290 18.42 -13.65 2.38
CA THR A 290 18.44 -14.21 1.04
C THR A 290 17.00 -14.38 0.57
N VAL A 291 16.72 -14.01 -0.68
CA VAL A 291 15.40 -14.10 -1.28
C VAL A 291 15.37 -15.26 -2.27
N HIS A 292 14.42 -16.17 -2.08
CA HIS A 292 14.21 -17.32 -2.97
C HIS A 292 12.84 -17.22 -3.65
N TRP A 293 12.86 -17.10 -4.98
CA TRP A 293 11.66 -17.11 -5.83
C TRP A 293 11.18 -18.55 -6.01
N SER A 294 10.00 -18.87 -5.49
CA SER A 294 9.53 -20.25 -5.42
C SER A 294 8.75 -20.63 -6.68
N GLY A 295 9.36 -21.43 -7.55
CA GLY A 295 8.68 -22.00 -8.72
C GLY A 295 8.47 -21.01 -9.88
N CYS A 296 9.15 -19.87 -9.87
CA CYS A 296 9.18 -18.92 -10.97
C CYS A 296 10.56 -18.27 -11.12
N GLU A 297 10.84 -17.76 -12.31
CA GLU A 297 12.02 -16.92 -12.54
C GLU A 297 11.86 -15.56 -11.83
N PRO A 298 12.96 -14.94 -11.39
CA PRO A 298 12.91 -13.61 -10.81
C PRO A 298 12.41 -12.55 -11.81
N ILE A 299 11.59 -11.61 -11.32
CA ILE A 299 11.09 -10.51 -12.15
C ILE A 299 12.13 -9.40 -12.18
N LEU A 300 12.69 -9.14 -13.36
CA LEU A 300 13.60 -8.04 -13.64
C LEU A 300 12.87 -6.73 -13.94
#